data_AF-A0A140E503-F1
#
_entry.id   AF-A0A140E503-F1
#
_cell.length_a   1.000
_cell.length_b   1.000
_cell.length_c   1.000
_cell.angle_alpha   90.00
_cell.angle_beta   90.00
_cell.angle_gamma   90.00
#
_symmetry.space_group_name_H-M   'P 1'
#
loop_
_entity.id
_entity.type
_entity.pdbx_description
1 polymer ?
#
loop_
_entity_poly.entity_id
_entity_poly.type
_entity_poly.pdbx_seq_one_letter_code
_entity_poly.pdbx_strand_id
1 'polypeptide(L)'
;MNEMLLAAFALFVAYLYLPTAWLSGLRPAKPMTRQANHLHCPENKFYIPEDAVLRRHFVSQLRWEIEAALHPRPTDSILQRHYDALVTIKLEQRLADMGCLKPC
;
A
#
# COMPACT_ATOMS: atom_id res chain seq x y z
N MET A 1 -32.53 -33.02 17.27
CA MET A 1 -31.42 -32.80 16.31
C MET A 1 -31.29 -31.34 15.90
N ASN A 2 -32.41 -30.65 15.70
CA ASN A 2 -32.45 -29.28 15.18
C ASN A 2 -31.92 -28.23 16.18
N GLU A 3 -32.20 -28.40 17.48
CA GLU A 3 -31.70 -27.53 18.57
C GLU A 3 -30.17 -27.55 18.69
N MET A 4 -29.58 -28.76 18.60
CA MET A 4 -28.13 -28.96 18.63
C MET A 4 -27.46 -28.36 17.39
N LEU A 5 -28.11 -28.46 16.22
CA LEU A 5 -27.65 -27.87 14.98
C LEU A 5 -27.66 -26.34 15.07
N LEU A 6 -28.75 -25.76 15.60
CA LEU A 6 -28.89 -24.31 15.76
C LEU A 6 -27.82 -23.75 16.70
N ALA A 7 -27.56 -24.43 17.82
CA ALA A 7 -26.51 -24.05 18.76
C ALA A 7 -25.11 -24.11 18.12
N ALA A 8 -24.83 -25.14 17.32
CA ALA A 8 -23.56 -25.26 16.60
C ALA A 8 -23.37 -24.14 15.56
N PHE A 9 -24.42 -23.80 14.80
CA PHE A 9 -24.38 -22.69 13.84
C PHE A 9 -24.20 -21.34 14.55
N ALA A 10 -24.87 -21.10 15.67
CA ALA A 10 -24.72 -19.86 16.44
C ALA A 10 -23.29 -19.67 16.96
N LEU A 11 -22.65 -20.74 17.44
CA LEU A 11 -21.25 -20.70 17.87
C LEU A 11 -20.29 -20.46 16.70
N PHE A 12 -20.55 -21.06 15.53
CA PHE A 12 -19.74 -20.86 14.33
C PHE A 12 -19.84 -19.41 13.81
N VAL A 13 -21.05 -18.85 13.75
CA VAL A 13 -21.26 -17.45 13.34
C VAL A 13 -20.63 -16.50 14.35
N ALA A 14 -20.75 -16.76 15.65
CA ALA A 14 -20.08 -15.98 16.69
C ALA A 14 -18.55 -16.05 16.56
N TYR A 15 -17.99 -17.23 16.26
CA TYR A 15 -16.56 -17.40 16.01
C TYR A 15 -16.07 -16.64 14.77
N LEU A 16 -16.86 -16.60 13.70
CA LEU A 16 -16.55 -15.81 12.50
C LEU A 16 -16.68 -14.29 12.73
N TYR A 17 -17.53 -13.87 13.69
CA TYR A 17 -17.69 -12.47 14.08
C TYR A 17 -16.78 -12.02 15.22
N LEU A 18 -16.14 -12.96 15.96
CA LEU A 18 -15.03 -12.63 16.83
C LEU A 18 -13.91 -12.12 15.93
N PRO A 19 -13.55 -10.83 15.98
CA PRO A 19 -12.47 -10.34 15.17
C PRO A 19 -11.23 -11.14 15.55
N THR A 20 -10.62 -11.81 14.58
CA THR A 20 -9.26 -12.36 14.68
C THR A 20 -8.20 -11.25 14.85
N ALA A 21 -8.60 -10.10 15.41
CA ALA A 21 -7.75 -9.03 15.92
C ALA A 21 -6.74 -9.54 16.97
N TRP A 22 -6.93 -10.74 17.52
CA TRP A 22 -5.95 -11.42 18.37
C TRP A 22 -4.76 -12.04 17.63
N LEU A 23 -4.70 -11.99 16.29
CA LEU A 23 -3.46 -12.26 15.53
C LEU A 23 -2.73 -10.98 15.08
N SER A 24 -2.98 -9.85 15.75
CA SER A 24 -2.24 -8.58 15.56
C SER A 24 -1.19 -8.31 16.66
N GLY A 25 -1.01 -9.25 17.60
CA GLY A 25 -0.36 -9.04 18.90
C GLY A 25 1.17 -9.24 18.97
N LEU A 26 1.86 -9.57 17.88
CA LEU A 26 3.33 -9.56 17.85
C LEU A 26 3.80 -8.48 16.88
N ARG A 27 3.49 -7.22 17.20
CA ARG A 27 4.30 -6.09 16.73
C ARG A 27 5.55 -6.07 17.61
N PRO A 28 6.74 -6.44 17.10
CA PRO A 28 7.96 -6.09 17.80
C PRO A 28 8.00 -4.55 17.87
N ALA A 29 8.08 -4.04 19.10
CA ALA A 29 8.40 -2.66 19.35
C ALA A 29 9.72 -2.34 18.63
N LYS A 30 9.67 -1.56 17.55
CA LYS A 30 10.88 -1.00 16.95
C LYS A 30 11.32 0.15 17.86
N PRO A 31 12.54 0.10 18.43
CA PRO A 31 13.02 1.15 19.30
C PRO A 31 13.24 2.43 18.49
N MET A 32 12.72 3.52 19.04
CA MET A 32 13.30 4.87 19.05
C MET A 32 14.36 5.15 17.97
N THR A 33 13.96 5.78 16.88
CA THR A 33 14.90 6.54 16.05
C THR A 33 14.51 8.02 16.15
N ARG A 34 15.34 8.73 16.90
CA ARG A 34 15.37 10.17 17.13
C ARG A 34 15.19 10.93 15.81
N GLN A 35 14.02 11.53 15.60
CA GLN A 35 13.84 12.54 14.56
C GLN A 35 14.62 13.79 14.96
N ALA A 36 15.83 13.90 14.43
CA ALA A 36 16.52 15.16 14.26
C ALA A 36 16.60 15.42 12.75
N ASN A 37 15.74 16.30 12.26
CA ASN A 37 16.10 17.41 11.37
C ASN A 37 14.85 17.90 10.64
N HIS A 38 14.17 18.82 11.33
CA HIS A 38 13.47 19.89 10.66
C HIS A 38 14.52 20.84 10.08
N LEU A 39 14.77 20.75 8.77
CA LEU A 39 15.30 21.85 7.98
C LEU A 39 14.58 21.88 6.64
N HIS A 40 13.84 22.97 6.51
CA HIS A 40 13.04 23.41 5.38
C HIS A 40 13.91 23.67 4.14
N CYS A 41 13.45 23.24 2.96
CA CYS A 41 13.40 24.05 1.73
C CYS A 41 12.59 23.32 0.64
N PRO A 42 11.68 24.01 -0.08
CA PRO A 42 10.93 23.43 -1.19
C PRO A 42 11.82 23.40 -2.43
N GLU A 43 12.79 22.49 -2.45
CA GLU A 43 13.43 22.09 -3.69
C GLU A 43 13.04 20.64 -3.94
N ASN A 44 12.39 20.43 -5.07
CA ASN A 44 11.68 19.24 -5.52
C ASN A 44 12.64 18.04 -5.77
N LYS A 45 13.39 17.62 -4.76
CA LYS A 45 14.26 16.45 -4.78
C LYS A 45 13.47 15.29 -4.20
N PHE A 46 12.69 14.64 -5.06
CA PHE A 46 11.99 13.40 -4.75
C PHE A 46 13.00 12.29 -4.47
N TYR A 47 13.39 12.13 -3.21
CA TYR A 47 14.28 11.07 -2.76
C TYR A 47 13.46 9.81 -2.42
N ILE A 48 13.81 8.68 -3.02
CA ILE A 48 13.17 7.39 -2.72
C ILE A 48 13.58 6.97 -1.29
N PRO A 49 12.64 6.72 -0.37
CA PRO A 49 12.97 6.36 1.01
C PRO A 49 13.78 5.06 1.10
N GLU A 50 14.81 5.04 1.95
CA GLU A 50 15.67 3.86 2.19
C GLU A 50 14.93 2.73 2.94
N ASP A 51 13.97 3.10 3.81
CA ASP A 51 13.19 2.16 4.58
C ASP A 51 12.22 1.35 3.69
N ALA A 52 12.25 0.01 3.80
CA ALA A 52 11.43 -0.87 2.97
C ALA A 52 9.91 -0.65 3.13
N VAL A 53 9.45 -0.32 4.34
CA VAL A 53 8.02 -0.03 4.61
C VAL A 53 7.63 1.30 3.98
N LEU A 54 8.48 2.32 4.16
CA LEU A 54 8.22 3.67 3.65
C LEU A 54 8.28 3.71 2.12
N ARG A 55 9.21 2.96 1.51
CA ARG A 55 9.29 2.76 0.07
C ARG A 55 8.02 2.13 -0.50
N ARG A 56 7.45 1.11 0.17
CA ARG A 56 6.18 0.50 -0.27
C ARG A 56 5.02 1.48 -0.21
N HIS A 57 4.94 2.27 0.86
CA HIS A 57 3.90 3.30 0.98
C HIS A 57 4.06 4.37 -0.09
N PHE A 58 5.29 4.86 -0.30
CA PHE A 58 5.63 5.83 -1.33
C PHE A 58 5.27 5.35 -2.73
N VAL A 59 5.64 4.11 -3.10
CA VAL A 59 5.30 3.51 -4.40
C VAL A 59 3.77 3.38 -4.55
N SER A 60 3.06 3.02 -3.49
CA SER A 60 1.59 2.92 -3.50
C SER A 60 0.92 4.29 -3.69
N GLN A 61 1.45 5.33 -3.04
CA GLN A 61 0.99 6.70 -3.21
C GLN A 61 1.22 7.19 -4.64
N LEU A 62 2.42 7.00 -5.19
CA LEU A 62 2.73 7.36 -6.58
C LEU A 62 1.82 6.64 -7.57
N ARG A 63 1.55 5.36 -7.35
CA ARG A 63 0.60 4.60 -8.17
C ARG A 63 -0.78 5.23 -8.13
N TRP A 64 -1.28 5.59 -6.95
CA TRP A 64 -2.58 6.24 -6.80
C TRP A 64 -2.63 7.59 -7.50
N GLU A 65 -1.58 8.41 -7.39
CA GLU A 65 -1.47 9.69 -8.10
C GLU A 65 -1.49 9.50 -9.62
N ILE A 66 -0.79 8.49 -10.12
CA ILE A 66 -0.78 8.13 -11.55
C ILE A 66 -2.17 7.69 -12.01
N GLU A 67 -2.84 6.83 -11.24
CA GLU A 67 -4.20 6.36 -11.53
C GLU A 67 -5.21 7.52 -11.48
N ALA A 68 -5.07 8.46 -10.54
CA ALA A 68 -5.91 9.64 -10.43
C ALA A 68 -5.69 10.65 -11.58
N ALA A 69 -4.48 10.72 -12.12
CA ALA A 69 -4.16 11.54 -13.30
C ALA A 69 -4.53 10.87 -14.63
N LEU A 70 -4.91 9.58 -14.59
CA LEU A 70 -5.32 8.81 -15.75
C LEU A 70 -6.85 8.77 -15.90
N HIS A 71 -7.29 8.23 -17.03
CA HIS A 71 -8.71 7.92 -17.26
C HIS A 71 -9.22 6.89 -16.24
N PRO A 72 -10.52 6.88 -15.93
CA PRO A 72 -11.11 5.88 -15.05
C PRO A 72 -10.82 4.46 -15.55
N ARG A 73 -10.69 3.53 -14.59
CA ARG A 73 -10.33 2.14 -14.88
C ARG A 73 -11.37 1.49 -15.81
N PRO A 74 -10.97 0.93 -16.96
CA PRO A 74 -11.89 0.29 -17.89
C PRO A 74 -12.44 -1.03 -17.32
N THR A 75 -13.64 -1.41 -17.74
CA THR A 75 -14.31 -2.66 -17.34
C THR A 75 -13.91 -3.86 -18.19
N ASP A 76 -13.51 -3.63 -19.44
CA ASP A 76 -13.10 -4.70 -20.35
C ASP A 76 -11.78 -5.34 -19.91
N SER A 77 -11.72 -6.68 -19.91
CA SER A 77 -10.56 -7.43 -19.43
C SER A 77 -9.27 -7.19 -20.22
N ILE A 78 -9.36 -6.94 -21.53
CA ILE A 78 -8.20 -6.67 -22.39
C ILE A 78 -7.72 -5.24 -22.11
N LEU A 79 -8.66 -4.29 -22.10
CA LEU A 79 -8.36 -2.89 -21.86
C LEU A 79 -7.83 -2.66 -20.43
N GLN A 80 -8.30 -3.44 -19.46
CA GLN A 80 -7.79 -3.43 -18.09
C GLN A 80 -6.33 -3.86 -18.01
N ARG A 81 -5.93 -4.91 -18.74
CA ARG A 81 -4.51 -5.33 -18.80
C ARG A 81 -3.63 -4.26 -19.42
N HIS A 82 -4.10 -3.62 -20.49
CA HIS A 82 -3.37 -2.50 -21.10
C HIS A 82 -3.27 -1.30 -20.16
N TYR A 83 -4.35 -1.00 -19.44
CA TYR A 83 -4.37 0.03 -18.41
C TYR A 83 -3.35 -0.26 -17.31
N ASP A 84 -3.35 -1.48 -16.76
CA ASP A 84 -2.43 -1.89 -15.70
C ASP A 84 -0.96 -1.85 -16.18
N ALA A 85 -0.69 -2.23 -17.44
CA ALA A 85 0.62 -2.09 -18.05
C ALA A 85 1.03 -0.61 -18.19
N LEU A 86 0.11 0.25 -18.61
CA LEU A 86 0.35 1.69 -18.75
C LEU A 86 0.66 2.36 -17.41
N VAL A 87 -0.08 2.01 -16.35
CA VAL A 87 0.18 2.47 -14.98
C VAL A 87 1.58 2.03 -14.52
N THR A 88 1.95 0.78 -14.80
CA THR A 88 3.26 0.22 -14.42
C THR A 88 4.40 0.96 -15.12
N ILE A 89 4.29 1.18 -16.43
CA ILE A 89 5.30 1.92 -17.22
C ILE A 89 5.46 3.34 -16.68
N LYS A 90 4.35 4.05 -16.41
CA LYS A 90 4.41 5.41 -15.85
C LYS A 90 5.03 5.44 -14.46
N LEU A 91 4.74 4.44 -13.63
CA LEU A 91 5.31 4.32 -12.29
C LEU A 91 6.83 4.10 -12.37
N GLU A 92 7.28 3.20 -13.24
CA GLU A 92 8.71 2.95 -13.48
C GLU A 92 9.42 4.19 -14.03
N GLN A 93 8.80 4.91 -14.97
CA GLN A 93 9.33 6.18 -15.48
C GLN A 93 9.53 7.20 -14.35
N ARG A 94 8.51 7.42 -13.52
CA ARG A 94 8.60 8.35 -12.38
C ARG A 94 9.68 7.94 -11.38
N LEU A 95 9.79 6.64 -11.09
CA LEU A 95 10.83 6.13 -10.20
C LEU A 95 12.23 6.24 -10.82
N ALA A 96 12.35 6.04 -12.14
CA ALA A 96 13.59 6.22 -12.88
C ALA A 96 14.01 7.69 -12.92
N ASP A 97 13.09 8.62 -13.15
CA ASP A 97 13.35 10.06 -13.11
C ASP A 97 13.89 10.48 -11.73
N MET A 98 13.28 9.97 -10.66
CA MET A 98 13.72 10.20 -9.28
C MET A 98 15.06 9.54 -8.95
N GLY A 99 15.30 8.34 -9.48
CA GLY A 99 16.55 7.59 -9.27
C GLY A 99 17.73 8.07 -10.13
N CYS A 100 17.45 8.69 -11.28
CA CYS A 100 18.44 9.23 -12.21
C CYS A 100 18.83 10.68 -11.89
N LEU A 101 18.00 11.42 -11.13
CA LEU A 101 18.34 12.71 -10.49
C LEU A 101 19.37 12.60 -9.36
N LYS A 102 20.29 11.63 -9.45
CA LYS A 102 21.51 11.61 -8.64
C LYS A 102 22.58 12.39 -9.41
N PRO A 103 22.83 13.68 -9.11
CA PRO A 103 24.04 14.32 -9.60
C PRO A 103 25.24 13.56 -9.05
N CYS A 104 26.10 13.08 -9.95
CA CYS A 104 27.52 12.98 -9.67
C CYS A 104 28.13 14.35 -9.97
#